data_AF-A0A946IBY6-F1
#
_entry.id   AF-A0A946IBY6-F1
#
_cell.length_a   1.000
_cell.length_b   1.000
_cell.length_c   1.000
_cell.angle_alpha   90.00
_cell.angle_beta   90.00
_cell.angle_gamma   90.00
#
_symmetry.space_group_name_H-M   'P 1'
#
loop_
_entity.id
_entity.type
_entity.pdbx_description
1 polymer ?
#
loop_
_entity_poly.entity_id
_entity_poly.type
_entity_poly.pdbx_seq_one_letter_code
_entity_poly.pdbx_strand_id
1 'polypeptide(L)' 'MEASPVNANTSNDSVDMLCSALLYLMSRYSDSREPYLASEIARHLSWLKEAARSQGCAKLDKTAERLLALHWQCQPILH' A
#
# COMPACT_ATOMS: atom_id res chain seq x y z
N MET A 1 -9.92 -0.60 41.67
CA MET A 1 -9.04 0.18 40.78
C MET A 1 -8.01 -0.79 40.25
N GLU A 2 -8.08 -1.22 39.00
CA GLU A 2 -6.92 -1.76 38.29
C GLU A 2 -7.19 -1.55 36.80
N ALA A 3 -6.44 -0.62 36.21
CA ALA A 3 -6.44 -0.34 34.78
C ALA A 3 -5.45 -1.30 34.12
N SER A 4 -5.96 -2.29 33.38
CA SER A 4 -5.11 -3.02 32.45
C SER A 4 -4.72 -2.09 31.30
N PRO A 5 -3.43 -1.94 30.97
CA PRO A 5 -3.03 -1.12 29.84
C PRO A 5 -3.49 -1.84 28.58
N VAL A 6 -4.44 -1.23 27.87
CA VAL A 6 -4.79 -1.59 26.49
C VAL A 6 -3.51 -1.48 25.68
N ASN A 7 -2.92 -2.64 25.37
CA ASN A 7 -1.72 -2.76 24.58
C ASN A 7 -2.05 -2.23 23.17
N ALA A 8 -1.68 -0.98 22.88
CA ALA A 8 -1.93 -0.27 21.63
C ALA A 8 -1.06 -0.78 20.45
N ASN A 9 -0.65 -2.05 20.48
CA ASN A 9 0.29 -2.64 19.53
C ASN A 9 -0.39 -3.34 18.33
N THR A 10 -1.71 -3.45 18.31
CA THR A 10 -2.46 -4.15 17.25
C THR A 10 -2.61 -3.34 15.95
N SER A 11 -2.33 -2.04 15.97
CA SER A 11 -2.56 -1.17 14.81
C SER A 11 -1.50 -1.33 13.72
N ASN A 12 -0.23 -1.57 14.09
CA ASN A 12 0.86 -1.61 13.11
C ASN A 12 0.90 -2.92 12.29
N ASP A 13 0.59 -4.07 12.90
CA ASP A 13 0.63 -5.38 12.22
C ASP A 13 -0.31 -5.44 11.02
N SER A 14 -1.47 -4.78 11.12
CA SER A 14 -2.46 -4.70 10.04
C SER A 14 -1.96 -3.92 8.82
N VAL A 15 -1.21 -2.85 9.05
CA VAL A 15 -0.68 -1.97 8.00
C VAL A 15 0.54 -2.63 7.34
N ASP A 16 1.41 -3.27 8.12
CA ASP A 16 2.58 -3.99 7.60
C ASP A 16 2.16 -5.20 6.76
N MET A 17 1.12 -5.93 7.20
CA MET A 17 0.53 -7.02 6.42
C MET A 17 -0.08 -6.50 5.10
N LEU A 18 -0.78 -5.36 5.13
CA LEU A 18 -1.35 -4.74 3.93
C LEU A 18 -0.26 -4.27 2.96
N CYS A 19 0.81 -3.65 3.46
CA CYS A 19 1.97 -3.25 2.66
C CYS A 19 2.63 -4.46 2.02
N SER A 20 2.84 -5.54 2.79
CA SER A 20 3.45 -6.78 2.30
C SER A 20 2.58 -7.45 1.23
N ALA A 21 1.26 -7.47 1.41
CA ALA A 21 0.32 -8.00 0.42
C ALA A 21 0.33 -7.18 -0.88
N LEU A 22 0.37 -5.85 -0.78
CA LEU A 22 0.46 -4.97 -1.95
C LEU A 22 1.78 -5.15 -2.70
N LEU A 23 2.91 -5.18 -1.99
CA LEU A 23 4.22 -5.46 -2.60
C LEU A 23 4.27 -6.83 -3.27
N TYR A 24 3.66 -7.85 -2.65
CA TYR A 24 3.56 -9.19 -3.22
C TYR A 24 2.73 -9.18 -4.51
N LEU A 25 1.56 -8.55 -4.51
CA LEU A 25 0.70 -8.43 -5.70
C LEU A 25 1.43 -7.69 -6.83
N MET A 26 2.09 -6.57 -6.52
CA MET A 26 2.89 -5.81 -7.49
C MET A 26 4.03 -6.64 -8.08
N SER A 27 4.72 -7.43 -7.25
CA SER A 27 5.80 -8.30 -7.72
C SER A 27 5.29 -9.45 -8.58
N ARG A 28 4.21 -10.12 -8.16
CA ARG A 28 3.66 -11.31 -8.82
C ARG A 28 2.97 -10.98 -10.13
N TYR A 29 2.37 -9.80 -10.22
CA TYR A 29 1.59 -9.36 -11.37
C TYR A 29 2.25 -8.17 -12.08
N SER A 30 3.56 -8.02 -11.94
CA SER A 30 4.37 -6.97 -12.56
C SER A 30 4.20 -6.91 -14.09
N ASP A 31 4.06 -8.07 -14.74
CA ASP A 31 3.84 -8.20 -16.19
C ASP A 31 2.36 -8.40 -16.57
N SER A 32 1.44 -8.34 -15.59
CA SER A 32 0.02 -8.55 -15.86
C SER A 32 -0.53 -7.38 -16.67
N ARG A 33 -1.09 -7.69 -17.84
CA ARG A 33 -1.81 -6.73 -18.69
C ARG A 33 -3.26 -6.56 -18.26
N GLU A 34 -3.67 -7.09 -17.11
CA GLU A 34 -5.03 -7.00 -16.63
C GLU A 34 -5.32 -5.61 -16.04
N PRO A 35 -6.13 -4.77 -16.72
CA PRO A 35 -6.38 -3.40 -16.27
C PRO A 35 -7.19 -3.36 -14.97
N TYR A 36 -8.01 -4.39 -14.72
CA TYR A 36 -8.80 -4.52 -13.50
C TYR A 36 -7.91 -4.69 -12.26
N LEU A 37 -6.93 -5.58 -12.33
CA LEU A 37 -6.02 -5.84 -11.22
C LEU A 37 -5.19 -4.60 -10.88
N ALA A 38 -4.67 -3.93 -11.90
CA ALA A 38 -3.89 -2.71 -11.71
C ALA A 38 -4.75 -1.58 -11.09
N SER A 39 -6.02 -1.46 -11.50
CA SER A 39 -6.97 -0.51 -10.91
C SER A 39 -7.24 -0.80 -9.42
N GLU A 40 -7.39 -2.08 -9.06
CA GLU A 40 -7.61 -2.48 -7.67
C GLU A 40 -6.38 -2.24 -6.79
N ILE A 41 -5.17 -2.52 -7.30
CA ILE A 41 -3.93 -2.22 -6.56
C ILE A 41 -3.76 -0.70 -6.39
N ALA A 42 -4.03 0.10 -7.42
CA ALA A 42 -3.98 1.56 -7.32
C ALA A 42 -5.01 2.10 -6.30
N ARG A 43 -6.22 1.53 -6.28
CA ARG A 43 -7.27 1.86 -5.31
C ARG A 43 -6.80 1.59 -3.87
N HIS A 44 -6.19 0.43 -3.62
CA HIS A 44 -5.67 0.07 -2.31
C HIS A 44 -4.49 0.94 -1.87
N LEU A 45 -3.56 1.27 -2.78
CA LEU A 45 -2.45 2.18 -2.47
C LEU A 45 -2.93 3.61 -2.19
N SER A 46 -3.97 4.07 -2.90
CA SER A 46 -4.58 5.39 -2.65
C SER A 46 -5.22 5.45 -1.27
N TRP A 47 -5.96 4.40 -0.89
CA TRP A 47 -6.52 4.28 0.46
C TRP A 47 -5.43 4.24 1.54
N LEU A 48 -4.35 3.48 1.31
CA LEU A 48 -3.21 3.43 2.23
C LEU A 48 -2.56 4.80 2.42
N LYS A 49 -2.43 5.58 1.33
CA LYS A 49 -1.89 6.94 1.35
C LYS A 49 -2.75 7.87 2.22
N GLU A 50 -4.07 7.85 2.02
CA GLU A 50 -5.01 8.66 2.82
C GLU A 50 -5.04 8.26 4.29
N ALA A 51 -5.02 6.95 4.57
CA ALA A 51 -4.94 6.42 5.92
C ALA A 51 -3.64 6.86 6.61
N ALA A 52 -2.50 6.76 5.91
CA ALA A 52 -1.21 7.20 6.39
C ALA A 52 -1.19 8.70 6.74
N ARG A 53 -1.77 9.54 5.87
CA ARG A 53 -1.90 10.98 6.12
C ARG A 53 -2.76 11.28 7.34
N SER A 54 -3.89 10.60 7.47
CA SER A 54 -4.82 10.76 8.60
C SER A 54 -4.18 10.36 9.93
N GLN A 55 -3.24 9.43 9.91
CA GLN A 55 -2.48 8.98 11.08
C GLN A 55 -1.16 9.75 11.29
N GLY A 56 -0.81 10.70 10.42
CA GLY A 56 0.47 11.42 10.49
C GLY A 56 1.71 10.57 10.16
N CYS A 57 1.53 9.40 9.53
CA CYS A 57 2.60 8.48 9.18
C CYS A 57 3.28 8.86 7.86
N ALA A 58 4.18 9.84 7.90
CA ALA A 58 4.84 10.39 6.71
C ALA A 58 5.66 9.37 5.91
N LYS A 59 6.23 8.33 6.55
CA LYS A 59 6.96 7.27 5.86
C LYS A 59 6.02 6.45 4.96
N LEU A 60 4.87 6.08 5.49
CA LEU A 60 3.89 5.27 4.80
C LEU A 60 3.20 6.04 3.65
N ASP A 61 2.88 7.32 3.86
CA ASP A 61 2.37 8.21 2.81
C ASP A 61 3.33 8.26 1.61
N LYS A 62 4.63 8.52 1.87
CA LYS A 62 5.66 8.55 0.84
C LYS A 62 5.86 7.20 0.15
N THR A 63 5.77 6.09 0.87
CA THR A 63 5.87 4.75 0.29
C THR A 63 4.69 4.46 -0.63
N ALA A 64 3.46 4.71 -0.19
CA ALA A 64 2.26 4.51 -1.00
C ALA A 64 2.27 5.40 -2.25
N GLU A 65 2.70 6.66 -2.11
CA GLU A 65 2.89 7.58 -3.24
C GLU A 65 3.93 7.09 -4.26
N ARG A 66 5.08 6.59 -3.79
CA ARG A 66 6.10 6.00 -4.66
C ARG A 66 5.60 4.75 -5.38
N LEU A 67 4.88 3.87 -4.67
CA LEU A 67 4.33 2.65 -5.27
C LEU A 67 3.28 2.98 -6.33
N LEU A 68 2.41 3.97 -6.11
CA LEU A 68 1.48 4.48 -7.12
C LEU A 68 2.20 5.00 -8.38
N ALA A 69 3.28 5.76 -8.18
CA ALA A 69 4.07 6.29 -9.30
C ALA A 69 4.76 5.16 -10.09
N LEU A 70 5.27 4.13 -9.41
CA LEU A 70 5.98 3.01 -10.04
C LEU A 70 5.03 2.04 -10.75
N HIS A 71 3.84 1.77 -10.19
CA HIS A 71 2.88 0.80 -10.73
C HIS A 71 2.33 1.17 -12.12
N TRP A 72 2.56 2.40 -12.59
CA TRP A 72 2.05 2.86 -13.88
C TRP A 72 3.10 3.55 -14.77
N GLN A 73 4.36 3.60 -14.38
CA GLN A 73 5.43 4.12 -15.25
C GLN A 73 6.05 3.07 -16.19
N CYS A 74 5.62 1.81 -16.12
CA CYS A 74 5.99 0.80 -17.12
C CYS A 74 4.98 0.75 -18.27
N GLN A 75 5.12 1.67 -19.23
CA GLN A 75 5.10 1.48 -20.70
C GLN A 75 4.96 2.89 -21.35
N PRO A 76 5.88 3.28 -22.26
CA PRO A 76 6.08 2.52 -23.49
C PRO A 76 7.56 2.33 -23.88
N ILE A 77 7.99 1.10 -24.13
CA ILE A 77 9.14 0.85 -25.03
C ILE A 77 8.80 -0.30 -25.98
N LEU A 78 8.27 0.09 -27.14
CA LEU A 78 8.53 -0.37 -28.51
C LEU A 78 8.67 -1.86 -28.81
N HIS A 79 7.78 -2.36 -29.69
CA HIS A 79 8.16 -2.60 -31.09
C HIS A 79 6.99 -2.30 -32.04
#